data_AF-A0A376RPU3-F1
#
_entry.id   AF-A0A376RPU3-F1
#
_cell.length_a   1.000
_cell.length_b   1.000
_cell.length_c   1.000
_cell.angle_alpha   90.00
_cell.angle_beta   90.00
_cell.angle_gamma   90.00
#
_symmetry.space_group_name_H-M   'P 1'
#
loop_
_entity.id
_entity.type
_entity.pdbx_description
1 polymer ?
#
loop_
_entity_poly.entity_id
_entity_poly.type
_entity_poly.pdbx_seq_one_letter_code
_entity_poly.pdbx_strand_id
1 'polypeptide(L)' 'MSYYAFEGLIPVVHPTGVCPSQCRLDGDVIVGAGVYIGPLASLRGDYGRLIGKREPYSGWLHYAWLLRH' A
#
# COMPACT_ATOMS: atom_id res chain seq x y z
N MET A 1 -16.21 -2.94 -0.71
CA MET A 1 -14.82 -2.98 -1.21
C MET A 1 -14.92 -2.73 -2.69
N SER A 2 -14.21 -1.72 -3.18
CA SER A 2 -14.36 -1.24 -4.55
C SER A 2 -12.99 -1.29 -5.21
N TYR A 3 -12.74 -2.38 -5.93
CA TYR A 3 -11.54 -2.61 -6.73
C TYR A 3 -11.90 -2.44 -8.19
N TYR A 4 -11.27 -1.51 -8.90
CA TYR A 4 -11.57 -1.26 -10.31
C TYR A 4 -10.32 -1.38 -11.17
N ALA A 5 -10.52 -1.99 -12.34
CA ALA A 5 -9.48 -2.09 -13.34
C ALA A 5 -9.27 -0.72 -14.01
N PHE A 6 -8.00 -0.38 -14.28
CA PHE A 6 -7.62 0.73 -15.17
C PHE A 6 -6.57 0.22 -16.13
N GLU A 7 -6.77 0.40 -17.43
CA GLU A 7 -5.88 -0.11 -18.49
C GLU A 7 -5.53 -1.61 -18.37
N GLY A 8 -6.48 -2.42 -17.88
CA GLY A 8 -6.29 -3.86 -17.66
C GLY A 8 -5.54 -4.23 -16.37
N LEU A 9 -5.12 -3.26 -15.57
CA LEU A 9 -4.47 -3.47 -14.28
C LEU A 9 -5.51 -3.46 -13.16
N ILE A 10 -5.52 -4.55 -12.37
CA ILE A 10 -6.44 -4.76 -11.25
C ILE A 10 -5.64 -4.66 -9.94
N PRO A 11 -6.14 -3.95 -8.93
CA PRO A 11 -5.50 -3.91 -7.62
C PRO A 11 -5.29 -5.30 -7.02
N VAL A 12 -4.10 -5.52 -6.44
CA VAL A 12 -3.75 -6.76 -5.75
C VAL A 12 -3.61 -6.48 -4.26
N VAL A 13 -4.36 -7.23 -3.45
CA VAL A 13 -4.33 -7.12 -1.98
C VAL A 13 -3.88 -8.44 -1.38
N HIS A 14 -2.81 -8.41 -0.59
CA HIS A 14 -2.37 -9.57 0.17
C HIS A 14 -3.46 -10.02 1.15
N PRO A 15 -3.65 -11.32 1.43
CA PRO A 15 -4.71 -11.80 2.34
C PRO A 15 -4.71 -11.19 3.75
N THR A 16 -3.54 -10.75 4.22
CA THR A 16 -3.39 -10.08 5.53
C THR A 16 -3.34 -8.55 5.43
N GLY A 17 -3.45 -7.99 4.23
CA GLY A 17 -3.67 -6.57 4.00
C GLY A 17 -5.13 -6.23 4.22
N VAL A 18 -5.40 -5.07 4.82
CA VAL A 18 -6.76 -4.67 5.20
C VAL A 18 -7.14 -3.39 4.46
N CYS A 19 -8.25 -3.45 3.73
CA CYS A 19 -8.88 -2.32 3.07
C CYS A 19 -10.39 -2.35 3.39
N PRO A 20 -10.89 -1.49 4.30
CA PRO A 20 -12.30 -1.47 4.68
C PRO A 20 -13.24 -1.21 3.50
N SER A 21 -14.52 -1.54 3.60
CA SER A 21 -15.48 -1.43 2.48
C SER A 21 -15.55 -0.04 1.83
N GLN A 22 -15.23 1.00 2.58
CA GLN A 22 -15.20 2.42 2.19
C GLN A 22 -13.91 2.86 1.49
N CYS A 23 -12.87 2.03 1.44
CA CYS A 23 -11.66 2.32 0.66
C CYS A 23 -11.91 2.06 -0.83
N ARG A 24 -11.15 2.76 -1.70
CA ARG A 24 -11.18 2.58 -3.14
C ARG A 24 -9.76 2.36 -3.69
N LEU A 25 -9.58 1.30 -4.47
CA LEU A 25 -8.35 1.03 -5.21
C LEU A 25 -8.66 0.95 -6.70
N ASP A 26 -7.94 1.71 -7.52
CA ASP A 26 -8.09 1.74 -8.97
C ASP A 26 -6.71 1.55 -9.65
N GLY A 27 -6.61 0.65 -10.62
CA GLY A 27 -5.39 0.47 -11.44
C GLY A 27 -4.25 -0.28 -10.75
N ASP A 28 -3.01 0.12 -11.02
CA ASP A 28 -1.79 -0.57 -10.55
C ASP A 28 -1.48 -0.28 -9.08
N VAL A 29 -2.24 -0.91 -8.19
CA VAL A 29 -2.10 -0.79 -6.74
C VAL A 29 -1.81 -2.16 -6.12
N ILE A 30 -0.71 -2.26 -5.38
CA ILE A 30 -0.31 -3.46 -4.65
C ILE A 30 -0.31 -3.16 -3.16
N VAL A 31 -1.17 -3.84 -2.40
CA VAL A 31 -1.23 -3.79 -0.93
C VAL A 31 -0.54 -5.03 -0.35
N GLY A 32 0.62 -4.82 0.27
CA GLY A 32 1.42 -5.88 0.88
C GLY A 32 0.85 -6.45 2.18
N ALA A 33 1.51 -7.49 2.70
CA ALA A 33 1.13 -8.15 3.93
C ALA A 33 1.13 -7.19 5.15
N GLY A 34 0.05 -7.23 5.93
CA GLY A 34 -0.09 -6.42 7.14
C GLY A 34 -0.19 -4.91 6.91
N VAL A 35 -0.42 -4.48 5.67
CA VAL A 35 -0.67 -3.07 5.34
C VAL A 35 -2.14 -2.74 5.57
N TYR A 36 -2.41 -1.66 6.27
CA TYR A 36 -3.75 -1.13 6.51
C TYR A 36 -4.00 0.10 5.64
N ILE A 37 -5.06 0.07 4.85
CA ILE A 37 -5.57 1.22 4.09
C ILE A 37 -6.75 1.80 4.87
N GLY A 38 -6.68 3.08 5.21
CA GLY A 38 -7.71 3.75 6.00
C GLY A 38 -9.07 3.84 5.29
N PRO A 39 -10.18 4.00 6.04
CA PRO A 39 -11.49 4.26 5.46
C PRO A 39 -11.46 5.53 4.60
N LEU A 40 -12.23 5.54 3.51
CA LEU A 40 -12.34 6.66 2.57
C LEU A 40 -11.05 7.00 1.79
N ALA A 41 -9.97 6.22 1.96
CA ALA A 41 -8.77 6.38 1.14
C ALA A 41 -9.05 6.00 -0.32
N SER A 42 -8.54 6.82 -1.24
CA SER A 42 -8.60 6.58 -2.69
C SER A 42 -7.17 6.42 -3.21
N LEU A 43 -6.80 5.19 -3.55
CA LEU A 43 -5.50 4.87 -4.12
C LEU A 43 -5.67 4.59 -5.61
N ARG A 44 -4.94 5.33 -6.44
CA ARG A 44 -5.11 5.30 -7.89
C ARG A 44 -3.76 5.18 -8.58
N GLY A 45 -3.49 4.01 -9.15
CA GLY A 45 -2.27 3.69 -9.87
C GLY A 45 -2.41 3.91 -11.38
N ASP A 46 -2.65 5.15 -11.79
CA ASP A 46 -2.88 5.52 -13.21
C ASP A 46 -1.57 5.72 -13.98
N TYR A 47 -0.70 6.60 -13.45
CA TYR A 47 0.55 7.01 -14.10
C TYR A 47 1.77 6.31 -13.52
N GLY A 48 1.55 5.29 -12.68
CA GLY A 48 2.61 4.54 -12.01
C GLY A 48 2.07 3.63 -10.93
N ARG A 49 2.88 2.63 -10.57
CA ARG A 49 2.53 1.62 -9.57
C ARG A 49 2.61 2.18 -8.15
N LEU A 50 1.53 2.01 -7.39
CA LEU A 50 1.52 2.25 -5.95
C LEU A 50 1.81 0.95 -5.21
N ILE A 51 2.81 0.96 -4.32
CA ILE A 51 3.19 -0.21 -3.52
C ILE A 51 3.11 0.12 -2.04
N GLY A 52 2.08 -0.39 -1.37
CA GLY A 52 2.00 -0.38 0.09
C GLY A 52 2.87 -1.50 0.66
N LYS A 53 3.95 -1.13 1.37
CA LYS A 53 4.82 -2.06 2.08
C LYS A 53 4.85 -1.70 3.56
N ARG A 54 4.77 -2.72 4.41
CA ARG A 54 5.15 -2.59 5.81
C ARG A 54 6.66 -2.72 5.88
N GLU A 55 7.35 -1.65 6.27
CA GLU A 55 8.75 -1.79 6.67
C GLU A 55 8.79 -2.50 8.03
N PRO A 56 9.61 -3.56 8.19
CA PRO A 56 9.98 -4.01 9.52
C PRO A 56 10.73 -2.85 10.19
N TYR A 57 10.32 -2.46 11.40
CA TYR A 57 10.87 -1.34 12.18
C TYR A 57 12.35 -1.04 11.90
N SER A 58 12.63 -0.25 10.87
CA SER A 58 13.98 0.12 10.43
C SER A 58 14.47 1.34 11.20
N GLY A 59 13.57 2.03 11.92
CA GLY A 59 13.86 3.26 12.66
C GLY A 59 15.07 3.13 13.58
N TRP A 60 15.18 2.05 14.36
CA TRP A 60 16.33 1.88 15.27
C TRP A 60 17.66 1.68 14.54
N LEU A 61 17.68 0.95 13.42
CA LEU A 61 18.89 0.75 12.61
C LEU A 61 19.24 1.99 11.78
N HIS A 62 18.24 2.73 11.29
CA HIS A 62 18.43 3.98 10.55
C HIS A 62 18.92 5.11 11.48
N TYR A 63 18.36 5.25 12.69
CA TYR A 63 18.87 6.18 13.71
C TYR A 63 20.26 5.77 14.21
N ALA A 64 20.53 4.47 14.42
CA ALA A 64 21.86 4.01 14.84
C ALA A 64 22.95 4.25 13.77
N TRP A 65 22.60 4.30 12.48
CA TRP A 65 23.52 4.67 11.41
C TRP A 65 23.76 6.19 11.32
N LEU A 66 22.70 6.99 11.48
CA LEU A 66 22.76 8.46 11.49
C LEU A 66 23.53 9.02 12.70
N LEU A 67 23.59 8.31 13.82
CA LEU A 67 24.32 8.74 15.03
C LEU A 67 25.79 8.26 15.07
N ARG A 68 26.28 7.59 14.02
CA ARG A 68 27.66 7.07 13.94
C ARG A 68 28.53 7.78 12.88
N HIS A 69 28.00 8.80 12.20
CA HIS A 69 28.70 9.65 11.23
C HIS A 69 28.35 11.11 11.50
#